data_AF-A0A6G2W2T1-F1
#
_entry.id   AF-A0A6G2W2T1-F1
#
_cell.length_a   1.000
_cell.length_b   1.000
_cell.length_c   1.000
_cell.angle_alpha   90.00
_cell.angle_beta   90.00
_cell.angle_gamma   90.00
#
_symmetry.space_group_name_H-M   'P 1'
#
loop_
_entity.id
_entity.type
_entity.pdbx_description
1 polymer ?
#
loop_
_entity_poly.entity_id
_entity_poly.type
_entity_poly.pdbx_seq_one_letter_code
_entity_poly.pdbx_strand_id
1 'polypeptide(L)'
;DSTLHAIDLLDGQDPTVLTLPFSWEGVTLHATGATSVRLRLTPHGTDRMTLRLYDGTGAPVAEVASLRIRQVTAEQLDTAAPEPGDLFHVR
;
A
#
# COMPACT_ATOMS: atom_id res chain seq x y z
N ASP A 1 3.27 5.36 -7.41
CA ASP A 1 2.29 4.30 -7.69
C ASP A 1 2.91 2.90 -7.65
N SER A 2 4.00 2.64 -8.39
CA SER A 2 4.63 1.29 -8.46
C SER A 2 5.09 0.67 -7.13
N THR A 3 5.34 1.46 -6.08
CA THR A 3 5.69 0.94 -4.76
C THR A 3 4.52 0.32 -4.03
N LEU A 4 3.27 0.68 -4.36
CA LEU A 4 2.08 0.08 -3.77
C LEU A 4 1.82 -1.31 -4.33
N HIS A 5 2.13 -1.56 -5.61
CA HIS A 5 2.08 -2.91 -6.20
C HIS A 5 3.02 -3.92 -5.52
N ALA A 6 4.04 -3.45 -4.78
CA ALA A 6 4.92 -4.33 -4.01
C ALA A 6 4.22 -4.95 -2.80
N ILE A 7 3.10 -4.39 -2.35
CA ILE A 7 2.30 -4.93 -1.24
C ILE A 7 1.69 -6.28 -1.64
N ASP A 8 1.27 -6.44 -2.90
CA ASP A 8 0.71 -7.69 -3.43
C ASP A 8 1.73 -8.85 -3.47
N LEU A 9 3.03 -8.55 -3.33
CA LEU A 9 4.09 -9.57 -3.30
C LEU A 9 4.24 -10.23 -1.92
N LEU A 10 3.67 -9.63 -0.85
CA LEU A 10 3.87 -10.09 0.52
C LEU A 10 2.96 -11.27 0.93
N ASP A 11 1.84 -11.47 0.26
CA ASP A 11 0.78 -12.40 0.71
C ASP A 11 0.81 -13.78 0.04
N GLY A 12 1.89 -14.11 -0.68
CA GLY A 12 2.05 -15.46 -1.20
C GLY A 12 0.96 -15.86 -2.20
N GLN A 13 0.79 -15.06 -3.25
CA GLN A 13 0.23 -15.48 -4.55
C GLN A 13 -1.12 -16.22 -4.50
N ASP A 14 -2.05 -15.86 -3.60
CA ASP A 14 -3.45 -16.18 -3.87
C ASP A 14 -3.99 -15.12 -4.84
N PRO A 15 -4.21 -15.46 -6.13
CA PRO A 15 -4.64 -14.49 -7.13
C PRO A 15 -6.08 -13.98 -6.89
N THR A 16 -6.80 -14.55 -5.91
CA THR A 16 -8.16 -14.16 -5.56
C THR A 16 -8.23 -13.10 -4.46
N VAL A 17 -7.08 -12.77 -3.83
CA VAL A 17 -6.97 -11.80 -2.73
C VAL A 17 -6.09 -10.63 -3.16
N LEU A 18 -6.65 -9.42 -3.09
CA LEU A 18 -5.95 -8.17 -3.36
C LEU A 18 -5.64 -7.44 -2.05
N THR A 19 -4.41 -6.97 -1.87
CA THR A 19 -4.00 -6.30 -0.64
C THR A 19 -3.83 -4.81 -0.87
N LEU A 20 -4.79 -4.05 -0.38
CA LEU A 20 -4.89 -2.61 -0.60
C LEU A 20 -4.33 -1.81 0.57
N PRO A 21 -3.53 -0.76 0.31
CA PRO A 21 -3.21 0.22 1.34
C PRO A 21 -4.49 0.95 1.77
N PHE A 22 -4.78 0.94 3.06
CA PHE A 22 -6.00 1.53 3.62
C PHE A 22 -5.74 2.86 4.32
N SER A 23 -4.72 2.93 5.18
CA SER A 23 -4.38 4.16 5.90
C SER A 23 -2.89 4.31 6.14
N TRP A 24 -2.42 5.56 6.12
CA TRP A 24 -1.02 5.95 6.28
C TRP A 24 -0.85 6.82 7.51
N GLU A 25 0.13 6.51 8.35
CA GLU A 25 0.43 7.24 9.58
C GLU A 25 1.94 7.46 9.70
N GLY A 26 2.32 8.65 10.20
CA GLY A 26 3.72 9.01 10.42
C GLY A 26 4.56 9.04 9.14
N VAL A 27 4.02 9.60 8.06
CA VAL A 27 4.75 9.79 6.80
C VAL A 27 5.74 10.94 6.96
N THR A 28 7.02 10.68 6.71
CA THR A 28 8.09 11.68 6.72
C THR A 28 8.92 11.59 5.44
N LEU A 29 9.20 12.73 4.83
CA LEU A 29 10.12 12.87 3.69
C LEU A 29 11.40 13.54 4.18
N HIS A 30 12.54 12.89 3.95
CA HIS A 30 13.86 13.37 4.37
C HIS A 30 14.62 14.05 3.23
N ALA A 31 14.47 13.56 2.00
CA ALA A 31 15.20 14.05 0.84
C ALA A 31 14.35 14.00 -0.43
N THR A 32 14.66 14.87 -1.38
CA THR A 32 14.08 14.92 -2.72
C THR A 32 15.17 14.75 -3.78
N GLY A 33 14.80 14.36 -5.00
CA GLY A 33 15.73 14.28 -6.13
C GLY A 33 16.43 12.92 -6.29
N ALA A 34 16.10 11.93 -5.45
CA ALA A 34 16.50 10.55 -5.69
C ALA A 34 15.86 10.06 -7.00
N THR A 35 16.68 9.66 -7.98
CA THR A 35 16.22 9.10 -9.26
C THR A 35 15.88 7.62 -9.16
N SER A 36 16.34 6.96 -8.09
CA SER A 36 16.02 5.56 -7.76
C SER A 36 16.00 5.41 -6.24
N VAL A 37 15.14 4.50 -5.75
CA VAL A 37 15.01 4.19 -4.32
C VAL A 37 14.94 2.70 -4.09
N ARG A 38 15.43 2.26 -2.92
CA ARG A 38 15.24 0.92 -2.35
C ARG A 38 14.21 1.01 -1.25
N LEU A 39 13.19 0.15 -1.33
CA LEU A 39 12.13 0.06 -0.33
C LEU A 39 12.40 -1.13 0.60
N ARG A 40 12.31 -0.90 1.90
CA ARG A 40 12.23 -1.94 2.91
C ARG A 40 10.83 -1.94 3.51
N LEU A 41 10.15 -3.08 3.38
CA LEU A 41 8.86 -3.36 4.02
C LEU A 41 9.11 -4.24 5.25
N THR A 42 8.55 -3.85 6.39
CA THR A 42 8.61 -4.65 7.63
C THR A 42 7.19 -4.89 8.13
N PRO A 43 6.65 -6.12 8.00
CA PRO A 43 5.33 -6.46 8.50
C PRO A 43 5.25 -6.38 10.03
N HIS A 44 4.07 -5.99 10.53
CA HIS A 44 3.73 -5.91 11.94
C HIS A 44 2.36 -6.58 12.17
N GLY A 45 2.34 -7.90 12.15
CA GLY A 45 1.11 -8.68 12.17
C GLY A 45 0.53 -8.87 10.78
N THR A 46 -0.79 -9.02 10.68
CA THR A 46 -1.48 -9.40 9.44
C THR A 46 -1.94 -8.22 8.60
N ASP A 47 -2.03 -7.02 9.17
CA ASP A 47 -2.72 -5.89 8.53
C ASP A 47 -1.94 -4.56 8.62
N ARG A 48 -0.66 -4.62 9.00
CA ARG A 48 0.17 -3.43 9.21
C ARG A 48 1.60 -3.68 8.78
N MET A 49 2.26 -2.64 8.27
CA MET A 49 3.70 -2.65 7.98
C MET A 49 4.35 -1.27 8.12
N THR A 50 5.65 -1.26 8.33
CA THR A 50 6.51 -0.06 8.24
C THR A 50 7.19 -0.01 6.88
N LEU A 51 7.25 1.17 6.26
CA LEU A 51 7.95 1.41 5.00
C LEU A 51 9.15 2.32 5.25
N ARG A 52 10.32 1.94 4.73
CA ARG A 52 11.51 2.81 4.70
C ARG A 52 12.12 2.84 3.32
N LEU A 53 12.32 4.05 2.80
CA LEU A 53 12.88 4.30 1.48
C LEU A 53 14.28 4.88 1.63
N TYR A 54 15.22 4.33 0.88
CA TYR A 54 16.61 4.78 0.84
C TYR A 54 17.04 5.01 -0.61
N ASP A 55 17.97 5.93 -0.86
CA ASP A 55 18.55 6.10 -2.19
C ASP A 55 19.61 5.03 -2.49
N GLY A 56 20.28 5.15 -3.64
CA GLY A 56 21.34 4.22 -4.07
C GLY A 56 22.59 4.23 -3.18
N THR A 57 22.79 5.28 -2.38
CA THR A 57 23.91 5.42 -1.42
C THR A 57 23.56 4.87 -0.04
N GLY A 58 22.27 4.64 0.23
CA GLY A 58 21.75 4.23 1.54
C GLY A 58 21.28 5.39 2.42
N ALA A 59 21.25 6.62 1.91
CA ALA A 59 20.69 7.75 2.65
C ALA A 59 19.15 7.64 2.71
N PRO A 60 18.51 8.02 3.83
CA PRO A 60 17.06 7.95 3.97
C PRO A 60 16.39 8.97 3.06
N VAL A 61 15.37 8.52 2.33
CA VAL A 61 14.54 9.35 1.44
C VAL A 61 13.20 9.62 2.09
N ALA A 62 12.52 8.58 2.60
CA ALA A 62 11.24 8.70 3.27
C ALA A 62 10.98 7.53 4.24
N GLU A 63 10.11 7.74 5.21
CA GLU A 63 9.61 6.72 6.13
C GLU A 63 8.09 6.83 6.27
N VAL A 64 7.43 5.69 6.45
CA VAL A 64 6.04 5.62 6.90
C VAL A 64 6.03 4.71 8.12
N ALA A 65 5.72 5.31 9.27
CA ALA A 65 5.73 4.61 10.54
C ALA A 65 4.67 3.50 10.60
N SER A 66 3.51 3.68 9.96
CA SER A 66 2.49 2.66 9.86
C SER A 66 1.67 2.79 8.58
N LEU A 67 1.69 1.74 7.77
CA LEU A 67 0.76 1.51 6.69
C LEU A 67 -0.18 0.38 7.10
N ARG A 68 -1.49 0.67 7.22
CA ARG A 68 -2.50 -0.38 7.33
C ARG A 68 -2.87 -0.88 5.96
N ILE A 69 -2.98 -2.20 5.84
CA ILE A 69 -3.42 -2.88 4.63
C ILE A 69 -4.73 -3.61 4.89
N ARG A 70 -5.53 -3.76 3.86
CA ARG A 70 -6.76 -4.54 3.88
C ARG A 70 -6.75 -5.52 2.74
N GLN A 71 -7.05 -6.77 3.05
CA GLN A 71 -7.29 -7.80 2.06
C GLN A 71 -8.74 -7.68 1.57
N VAL A 72 -8.91 -7.76 0.26
CA VAL A 72 -10.21 -7.76 -0.41
C VAL A 72 -10.24 -8.95 -1.35
N THR A 73 -11.30 -9.78 -1.26
CA THR A 73 -11.49 -10.90 -2.18
C THR A 73 -12.26 -10.47 -3.44
N ALA A 74 -12.13 -11.24 -4.52
CA ALA A 74 -12.90 -11.02 -5.74
C ALA A 74 -14.42 -10.99 -5.48
N GLU A 75 -14.94 -11.87 -4.61
CA GLU A 75 -16.36 -11.91 -4.28
C GLU A 75 -16.83 -10.65 -3.54
N GLN A 76 -15.97 -10.04 -2.72
CA GLN A 76 -16.27 -8.79 -2.04
C GLN A 76 -16.31 -7.60 -3.00
N LEU A 77 -15.51 -7.63 -4.07
CA LEU A 77 -15.55 -6.63 -5.15
C LEU A 77 -16.82 -6.78 -5.99
N ASP A 78 -17.21 -8.02 -6.33
CA ASP A 78 -18.43 -8.31 -7.09
C ASP A 78 -19.71 -7.95 -6.31
N THR A 79 -19.71 -8.16 -4.99
CA THR A 79 -20.84 -7.76 -4.12
C THR A 79 -20.93 -6.25 -3.94
N ALA A 80 -19.82 -5.52 -4.14
CA ALA A 80 -19.77 -4.06 -4.11
C ALA A 80 -20.06 -3.42 -5.47
N ALA A 81 -20.28 -4.21 -6.53
CA ALA A 81 -20.67 -3.70 -7.82
C ALA A 81 -22.01 -2.95 -7.66
N PRO A 82 -22.11 -1.69 -8.09
CA PRO A 82 -23.36 -0.94 -7.98
C PRO A 82 -24.44 -1.67 -8.78
N GLU A 83 -25.57 -1.96 -8.12
CA GLU A 83 -26.80 -2.33 -8.83
C GLU A 83 -27.12 -1.20 -9.84
N PRO A 84 -27.66 -1.50 -11.04
CA PRO A 84 -28.04 -0.47 -12.01
C PRO A 84 -29.03 0.53 -11.40
N GLY A 85 -28.53 1.63 -10.83
CA GLY A 85 -29.30 2.59 -10.05
C GLY A 85 -28.53 3.36 -8.97
N ASP A 86 -27.39 2.87 -8.50
CA ASP A 86 -26.63 3.52 -7.41
C ASP A 86 -25.70 4.62 -7.95
N LEU A 87 -26.20 5.87 -7.92
CA LEU A 87 -25.48 7.07 -8.35
C LEU A 87 -25.05 7.87 -7.11
N PHE A 88 -23.81 7.69 -6.68
CA PHE A 88 -23.22 8.53 -5.63
C PHE A 88 -22.90 9.92 -6.19
N HIS A 89 -23.49 10.98 -5.63
CA HIS A 89 -23.02 12.34 -5.81
C HIS A 89 -22.18 12.77 -4.61
N VAL A 90 -20.89 13.02 -4.84
CA VAL A 90 -19.99 13.65 -3.86
C VAL A 90 -20.17 15.16 -3.96
N ARG A 91 -20.42 15.81 -2.82
CA ARG A 91 -20.53 17.27 -2.70
C ARG A 91 -19.25 17.86 -2.11
#